data_AF-A0A4R0YDM2-F1
#
_entry.id   AF-A0A4R0YDM2-F1
#
_cell.length_a   1.000
_cell.length_b   1.000
_cell.length_c   1.000
_cell.angle_alpha   90.00
_cell.angle_beta   90.00
_cell.angle_gamma   90.00
#
_symmetry.space_group_name_H-M   'P 1'
#
loop_
_entity.id
_entity.type
_entity.pdbx_description
1 polymer ?
#
loop_
_entity_poly.entity_id
_entity_poly.type
_entity_poly.pdbx_seq_one_letter_code
_entity_poly.pdbx_strand_id
1 'polypeptide(L)'
;MRRRSTPSGSRPAIGGDVIPKFGPGVRLQEDKARARWIVMAPERMFLPDETALEVLRLVDGTRDEGAIVALLAEKFAAPAEEIRADVAEMLRDLIAKGALRE
;
A
#
# COMPACT_ATOMS: atom_id res chain seq x y z
N MET A 1 0.83 39.55 -12.46
CA MET A 1 0.75 38.26 -13.18
C MET A 1 0.53 37.15 -12.15
N ARG A 2 -0.52 36.35 -12.33
CA ARG A 2 -1.03 35.40 -11.33
C ARG A 2 -0.18 34.12 -11.32
N ARG A 3 0.35 33.72 -10.16
CA ARG A 3 0.63 32.30 -9.87
C ARG A 3 -0.30 31.88 -8.75
N ARG A 4 -1.40 31.23 -9.13
CA ARG A 4 -2.27 30.50 -8.21
C ARG A 4 -1.52 29.21 -7.88
N SER A 5 -0.79 29.18 -6.78
CA SER A 5 -0.38 27.92 -6.16
C SER A 5 -1.60 27.37 -5.45
N THR A 6 -2.23 26.37 -6.05
CA THR A 6 -3.30 25.58 -5.46
C THR A 6 -2.79 24.98 -4.15
N PRO A 7 -3.48 25.12 -3.00
CA PRO A 7 -3.15 24.30 -1.85
C PRO A 7 -3.49 22.86 -2.23
N SER A 8 -2.47 22.02 -2.38
CA SER A 8 -2.61 20.57 -2.46
C SER A 8 -3.54 20.16 -1.33
N GLY A 9 -4.67 19.54 -1.67
CA GLY A 9 -5.72 19.21 -0.72
C GLY A 9 -5.12 18.48 0.48
N SER A 10 -5.49 18.94 1.67
CA SER A 10 -5.14 18.28 2.93
C SER A 10 -5.75 16.88 2.88
N ARG A 11 -4.97 15.94 2.37
CA ARG A 11 -5.33 14.53 2.26
C ARG A 11 -5.00 13.95 3.63
N PRO A 12 -5.94 13.25 4.29
CA PRO A 12 -5.74 12.79 5.66
C PRO A 12 -4.43 12.02 5.71
N ALA A 13 -3.52 12.46 6.59
CA ALA A 13 -2.34 11.68 6.92
C ALA A 13 -2.86 10.35 7.45
N ILE A 14 -2.52 9.26 6.76
CA ILE A 14 -2.58 7.92 7.37
C ILE A 14 -1.75 8.08 8.65
N GLY A 15 -2.38 7.91 9.80
CA GLY A 15 -1.67 7.95 11.07
C GLY A 15 -0.63 6.83 11.05
N GLY A 16 0.59 7.08 11.52
CA GLY A 16 1.66 6.08 11.50
C GLY A 16 1.39 4.82 12.33
N ASP A 17 0.20 4.70 12.92
CA ASP A 17 -0.31 3.55 13.69
C ASP A 17 -1.36 2.73 12.90
N VAL A 18 -1.64 3.07 11.64
CA VAL A 18 -2.60 2.30 10.84
C VAL A 18 -2.06 0.89 10.61
N ILE A 19 -2.87 -0.11 10.96
CA ILE A 19 -2.57 -1.53 10.79
C ILE A 19 -3.34 -2.03 9.56
N PRO A 20 -2.78 -1.90 8.35
CA PRO A 20 -3.49 -2.28 7.13
C PRO A 20 -3.87 -3.76 7.16
N LYS A 21 -5.09 -4.08 6.73
CA LYS A 21 -5.61 -5.44 6.60
C LYS A 21 -6.30 -5.61 5.25
N PHE A 22 -6.30 -6.82 4.72
CA PHE A 22 -7.10 -7.13 3.54
C PHE A 22 -8.60 -6.90 3.81
N GLY A 23 -9.26 -6.31 2.82
CA GLY A 23 -10.71 -6.13 2.81
C GLY A 23 -11.46 -7.48 2.77
N PRO A 24 -12.77 -7.48 3.07
CA PRO A 24 -13.57 -8.70 3.02
C PRO A 24 -13.59 -9.29 1.60
N GLY A 25 -13.22 -10.57 1.50
CA GLY A 25 -13.10 -11.26 0.21
C GLY A 25 -11.87 -10.88 -0.61
N VAL A 26 -10.99 -10.01 -0.09
CA VAL A 26 -9.73 -9.65 -0.75
C VAL A 26 -8.65 -10.64 -0.32
N ARG A 27 -7.93 -11.22 -1.29
CA ARG A 27 -6.79 -12.10 -1.04
C ARG A 27 -5.68 -11.89 -2.06
N LEU A 28 -4.45 -12.00 -1.59
CA LEU A 28 -3.27 -12.09 -2.44
C LEU A 28 -3.05 -13.56 -2.84
N GLN A 29 -2.98 -13.84 -4.14
CA GLN A 29 -2.83 -15.19 -4.68
C GLN A 29 -1.69 -15.25 -5.70
N GLU A 30 -0.88 -16.31 -5.62
CA GLU A 30 0.15 -16.62 -6.61
C GLU A 30 -0.46 -17.42 -7.79
N ASP A 31 -0.37 -16.88 -9.00
CA ASP A 31 -0.64 -17.59 -10.25
C ASP A 31 0.65 -18.28 -10.69
N LYS A 32 0.81 -19.55 -10.28
CA LYS A 32 1.98 -20.38 -10.63
C LYS A 32 2.10 -20.67 -12.13
N ALA A 33 0.99 -20.65 -12.86
CA ALA A 33 1.00 -20.90 -14.30
C ALA A 33 1.66 -19.72 -15.06
N ARG A 34 1.60 -18.52 -14.48
CA ARG A 34 2.17 -17.30 -15.06
C ARG A 34 3.28 -16.67 -14.22
N ALA A 35 3.73 -17.36 -13.17
CA ALA A 35 4.74 -16.90 -12.22
C ALA A 35 4.51 -15.46 -11.73
N ARG A 36 3.27 -15.10 -11.41
CA ARG A 36 2.89 -13.73 -11.02
C ARG A 36 1.93 -13.72 -9.85
N TRP A 37 1.88 -12.61 -9.13
CA TRP A 37 0.95 -12.40 -8.04
C TRP A 37 -0.26 -11.61 -8.50
N ILE A 38 -1.43 -11.93 -7.93
CA ILE A 38 -2.71 -11.29 -8.26
C ILE A 38 -3.40 -10.96 -6.95
N VAL A 39 -3.92 -9.74 -6.83
CA VAL A 39 -4.88 -9.40 -5.78
C VAL A 39 -6.27 -9.67 -6.32
N MET A 40 -6.96 -10.61 -5.67
CA MET A 40 -8.35 -10.92 -5.94
C MET A 40 -9.22 -10.15 -4.96
N ALA A 41 -10.04 -9.23 -5.45
CA ALA A 41 -11.12 -8.59 -4.69
C ALA A 41 -12.47 -9.09 -5.23
N PRO A 42 -13.56 -9.03 -4.44
CA PRO A 42 -14.86 -9.60 -4.84
C PRO A 42 -15.42 -9.04 -6.15
N GLU A 43 -15.16 -7.76 -6.46
CA GLU A 43 -15.66 -7.10 -7.67
C GLU A 43 -14.61 -6.95 -8.77
N ARG A 44 -13.32 -7.13 -8.46
CA ARG A 44 -12.21 -6.84 -9.38
C ARG A 44 -10.95 -7.63 -9.04
N MET A 45 -10.13 -7.91 -10.05
CA MET A 45 -8.78 -8.45 -9.86
C MET A 45 -7.76 -7.45 -10.43
N PHE A 46 -6.61 -7.35 -9.78
CA PHE A 46 -5.51 -6.53 -10.29
C PHE A 46 -4.16 -7.19 -10.02
N LEU A 47 -3.20 -6.87 -10.87
CA LEU A 47 -1.81 -7.31 -10.75
C LEU A 47 -1.07 -6.23 -9.95
N PRO A 48 -0.59 -6.52 -8.74
CA PRO A 48 0.32 -5.62 -8.06
C PRO A 48 1.67 -5.62 -8.77
N ASP A 49 2.27 -4.44 -8.91
CA ASP A 49 3.69 -4.30 -9.26
C ASP A 49 4.58 -4.83 -8.13
N GLU A 50 5.88 -4.97 -8.37
CA GLU A 50 6.82 -5.57 -7.42
C GLU A 50 6.83 -4.86 -6.06
N THR A 51 6.85 -3.53 -6.04
CA THR A 51 6.79 -2.74 -4.80
C THR A 51 5.49 -2.98 -4.04
N ALA A 52 4.36 -2.96 -4.75
CA ALA A 52 3.06 -3.18 -4.15
C ALA A 52 2.93 -4.60 -3.60
N LEU A 53 3.46 -5.59 -4.32
CA LEU A 53 3.51 -6.97 -3.87
C LEU A 53 4.28 -7.09 -2.56
N GLU A 54 5.45 -6.46 -2.45
CA GLU A 54 6.26 -6.51 -1.24
C GLU A 54 5.53 -5.95 -0.03
N VAL A 55 4.84 -4.84 -0.20
CA VAL A 55 4.00 -4.28 0.87
C VAL A 55 2.83 -5.20 1.20
N LEU A 56 2.10 -5.69 0.19
CA LEU A 56 0.96 -6.58 0.36
C LEU A 56 1.35 -7.91 1.04
N ARG A 57 2.60 -8.36 0.90
CA ARG A 57 3.14 -9.53 1.61
C ARG A 57 3.41 -9.26 3.09
N LEU A 58 3.67 -8.01 3.47
CA LEU A 58 3.86 -7.58 4.85
C LEU A 58 2.53 -7.25 5.55
N VAL A 59 1.49 -6.94 4.77
CA VAL A 59 0.12 -6.69 5.24
C VAL A 59 -0.51 -8.00 5.72
N ASP A 60 -0.46 -8.23 7.02
CA ASP A 60 -1.09 -9.36 7.70
C ASP A 60 -2.16 -8.94 8.72
N GLY A 61 -2.36 -7.63 8.86
CA GLY A 61 -3.26 -7.04 9.84
C GLY A 61 -2.76 -7.09 11.28
N THR A 62 -1.45 -7.27 11.48
CA THR A 62 -0.78 -7.14 12.78
C THR A 62 0.28 -6.04 12.78
N ARG A 63 0.97 -5.83 11.65
CA ARG A 63 1.99 -4.78 11.49
C ARG A 63 1.37 -3.43 11.19
N ASP A 64 1.84 -2.40 11.87
CA ASP A 64 1.56 -1.00 11.55
C ASP A 64 2.36 -0.51 10.33
N GLU A 65 1.96 0.64 9.78
CA GLU A 65 2.66 1.32 8.68
C GLU A 65 4.16 1.50 8.98
N GLY A 66 4.52 1.92 10.19
CA GLY A 66 5.91 2.16 10.59
C GLY A 66 6.76 0.89 10.51
N ALA A 67 6.25 -0.24 11.00
CA ALA A 67 6.93 -1.53 10.90
C ALA A 67 7.10 -1.99 9.43
N ILE A 68 6.08 -1.80 8.61
CA ILE A 68 6.14 -2.12 7.16
C ILE A 68 7.20 -1.25 6.48
N VAL A 69 7.19 0.06 6.74
CA VAL A 69 8.17 1.01 6.18
C VAL A 69 9.59 0.66 6.60
N ALA A 70 9.82 0.32 7.86
CA ALA A 70 11.15 -0.05 8.34
C ALA A 70 11.70 -1.28 7.60
N LEU A 71 10.89 -2.33 7.44
CA LEU A 71 11.27 -3.54 6.72
C LEU A 71 11.56 -3.27 5.23
N LEU A 72 10.76 -2.42 4.60
CA LEU A 72 10.96 -2.05 3.20
C LEU A 72 12.18 -1.15 3.01
N ALA A 73 12.43 -0.22 3.95
CA ALA A 73 13.62 0.64 3.92
C ALA A 73 14.91 -0.19 4.01
N GLU A 74 14.94 -1.20 4.89
CA GLU A 74 16.04 -2.16 4.96
C GLU A 74 16.16 -2.99 3.68
N LYS A 75 15.03 -3.48 3.14
CA LYS A 75 15.02 -4.33 1.94
C LYS A 75 15.48 -3.60 0.67
N PHE A 76 15.03 -2.36 0.48
CA PHE A 76 15.34 -1.55 -0.69
C PHE A 76 16.57 -0.65 -0.50
N ALA A 77 17.20 -0.68 0.68
CA ALA A 77 18.33 0.17 1.04
C ALA A 77 18.06 1.67 0.75
N ALA A 78 16.83 2.12 1.04
CA ALA A 78 16.34 3.45 0.73
C ALA A 78 15.96 4.22 2.02
N PRO A 79 15.94 5.57 2.00
CA PRO A 79 15.53 6.36 3.16
C PRO A 79 14.10 6.04 3.60
N ALA A 80 13.90 5.80 4.90
CA ALA A 80 12.59 5.48 5.46
C ALA A 80 11.53 6.57 5.19
N GLU A 81 11.92 7.83 5.05
CA GLU A 81 11.01 8.92 4.71
C GLU A 81 10.47 8.81 3.28
N GLU A 82 11.32 8.40 2.31
CA GLU A 82 10.90 8.18 0.92
C GLU A 82 9.98 6.97 0.82
N ILE A 83 10.36 5.86 1.47
CA ILE A 83 9.54 4.65 1.55
C ILE A 83 8.21 4.93 2.24
N ARG A 84 8.21 5.71 3.33
CA ARG A 84 6.98 6.08 4.03
C ARG A 84 6.02 6.83 3.11
N ALA A 85 6.51 7.81 2.36
CA ALA A 85 5.66 8.58 1.46
C ALA A 85 5.00 7.69 0.39
N ASP A 86 5.79 6.80 -0.22
CA ASP A 86 5.31 5.85 -1.24
C ASP A 86 4.32 4.83 -0.66
N VAL A 87 4.67 4.20 0.47
CA VAL A 87 3.82 3.24 1.17
C VAL A 87 2.51 3.87 1.60
N ALA A 88 2.55 5.09 2.17
CA ALA A 88 1.34 5.80 2.61
C ALA A 88 0.42 6.16 1.42
N GLU A 89 0.98 6.62 0.29
CA GLU A 89 0.22 6.89 -0.94
C GLU A 89 -0.45 5.61 -1.45
N MET A 90 0.30 4.52 -1.50
CA MET A 90 -0.18 3.24 -2.01
C MET A 90 -1.23 2.59 -1.09
N LEU A 91 -1.04 2.61 0.24
CA LEU A 91 -2.03 2.13 1.21
C LEU A 91 -3.35 2.91 1.06
N ARG A 92 -3.29 4.24 0.91
CA ARG A 92 -4.49 5.07 0.66
C ARG A 92 -5.22 4.66 -0.62
N ASP A 93 -4.49 4.46 -1.72
CA ASP A 93 -5.08 4.05 -2.99
C ASP A 93 -5.73 2.66 -2.90
N LEU A 94 -5.07 1.71 -2.22
CA LEU A 94 -5.61 0.38 -1.98
C LEU A 94 -6.84 0.39 -1.07
N ILE A 95 -6.87 1.25 -0.05
CA ILE A 95 -8.04 1.47 0.81
C ILE A 95 -9.18 2.09 -0.01
N ALA A 96 -8.90 3.12 -0.82
CA ALA A 96 -9.90 3.76 -1.68
C ALA A 96 -10.49 2.80 -2.72
N LYS A 97 -9.70 1.82 -3.19
CA LYS A 97 -10.15 0.75 -4.08
C LYS A 97 -10.90 -0.38 -3.37
N GLY A 98 -10.97 -0.36 -2.04
CA GLY A 98 -11.59 -1.40 -1.21
C GLY A 98 -10.75 -2.68 -1.09
N ALA A 99 -9.48 -2.64 -1.51
CA ALA A 99 -8.56 -3.78 -1.40
C ALA A 99 -8.04 -3.95 0.03
N LEU A 100 -7.75 -2.84 0.70
CA LEU A 100 -7.29 -2.80 2.10
C LEU A 100 -8.26 -2.01 2.98
N ARG A 101 -8.12 -2.16 4.29
CA ARG A 101 -8.80 -1.40 5.35
C ARG A 101 -7.83 -1.14 6.50
N GLU A 102 -8.09 -0.10 7.28
CA GLU A 102 -7.45 0.17 8.58
C GLU A 102 -7.98 -0.76 9.69
#